data_AF-A0A954IB97-F1
#
_entry.id   AF-A0A954IB97-F1
#
_cell.length_a   1.000
_cell.length_b   1.000
_cell.length_c   1.000
_cell.angle_alpha   90.00
_cell.angle_beta   90.00
_cell.angle_gamma   90.00
#
_symmetry.space_group_name_H-M   'P 1'
#
loop_
_entity.id
_entity.type
_entity.pdbx_description
1 polymer ?
#
loop_
_entity_poly.entity_id
_entity_poly.type
_entity_poly.pdbx_seq_one_letter_code
_entity_poly.pdbx_strand_id
1 'polypeptide(L)'
;LAVAVHAGHTCGVIHRDLKPGNVIVAGCSDGKPDVRIIDFGLSLPTDVAMRDTRGSFVAGTPAYMAPEQAEGFIDAICPATDVFALGAILYELLTGTPPFFAETLPAVLDRLENESAVPPGKFRRDVDRDLETVCLKCLAHSPADRYQTAQELANDLERLSIGEPVTAEPPSFRQRIKRWASRSRTRTALAHTSAAINVLLLIWSIVAVPVSLLALRDDPTADRSILPMLIPLAVVIVPLHTTLIWLSLRLRARRPRRSAFAGLLLSSLTLAYAATVLTGLTAPAPIYEQNPFARAIAFTLVGLGAAIMTAIFAVCAVTSSDSNRR
;
A
#
# COMPACT_ATOMS: atom_id res chain seq x y z
N LEU A 1 -2.21 -21.37 23.70
CA LEU A 1 -1.36 -21.21 22.49
C LEU A 1 -0.52 -19.93 22.52
N ALA A 2 -1.12 -18.73 22.54
CA ALA A 2 -0.36 -17.47 22.52
C ALA A 2 0.67 -17.33 23.67
N VAL A 3 0.32 -17.76 24.88
CA VAL A 3 1.25 -17.83 26.04
C VAL A 3 2.45 -18.72 25.76
N ALA A 4 2.25 -19.90 25.14
CA ALA A 4 3.32 -20.82 24.79
C ALA A 4 4.25 -20.25 23.71
N VAL A 5 3.70 -19.55 22.71
CA VAL A 5 4.50 -18.81 21.72
C VAL A 5 5.33 -17.72 22.40
N HIS A 6 4.73 -16.96 23.32
CA HIS A 6 5.45 -15.91 24.04
C HIS A 6 6.60 -16.46 24.88
N ALA A 7 6.42 -17.60 25.55
CA ALA A 7 7.49 -18.27 26.28
C ALA A 7 8.66 -18.69 25.37
N GLY A 8 8.40 -19.03 24.10
CA GLY A 8 9.46 -19.21 23.10
C GLY A 8 10.17 -17.89 22.76
N HIS A 9 9.40 -16.82 22.56
CA HIS A 9 9.92 -15.48 22.26
C HIS A 9 10.82 -14.92 23.36
N THR A 10 10.51 -15.16 24.64
CA THR A 10 11.34 -14.71 25.77
C THR A 10 12.68 -15.44 25.84
N CYS A 11 12.77 -16.63 25.25
CA CYS A 11 14.01 -17.38 25.04
C CYS A 11 14.75 -16.97 23.75
N GLY A 12 14.27 -15.94 23.03
CA GLY A 12 14.89 -15.45 21.79
C GLY A 12 14.56 -16.28 20.54
N VAL A 13 13.59 -17.20 20.62
CA VAL A 13 13.22 -18.09 19.51
C VAL A 13 11.93 -17.61 18.87
N ILE A 14 11.93 -17.35 17.56
CA ILE A 14 10.73 -17.09 16.75
C ILE A 14 10.40 -18.38 15.98
N HIS A 15 9.15 -18.84 16.03
CA HIS A 15 8.74 -20.13 15.48
C HIS A 15 8.81 -20.17 13.95
N ARG A 16 8.31 -19.13 13.26
CA ARG A 16 8.33 -18.93 11.79
C ARG A 16 7.49 -19.89 10.96
N ASP A 17 7.19 -21.10 11.43
CA ASP A 17 6.29 -22.03 10.73
C ASP A 17 5.08 -22.43 11.60
N LEU A 18 4.44 -21.47 12.25
CA LEU A 18 3.31 -21.78 13.12
C LEU A 18 2.05 -22.05 12.28
N LYS A 19 1.45 -23.23 12.47
CA LYS A 19 0.26 -23.71 11.75
C LYS A 19 -0.47 -24.77 12.59
N PRO A 20 -1.73 -25.13 12.28
CA PRO A 20 -2.47 -26.12 13.06
C PRO A 20 -1.75 -27.46 13.19
N GLY A 21 -1.04 -27.91 12.15
CA GLY A 21 -0.24 -29.14 12.19
C GLY A 21 0.91 -29.14 13.20
N ASN A 22 1.35 -27.97 13.66
CA ASN A 22 2.42 -27.81 14.66
C ASN A 22 1.85 -27.54 16.07
N VAL A 23 0.54 -27.72 16.27
CA VAL A 23 -0.15 -27.54 17.54
C VAL A 23 -0.77 -28.88 17.96
N ILE A 24 -0.31 -29.41 19.10
CA ILE A 24 -0.78 -30.68 19.64
C ILE A 24 -1.67 -30.43 20.86
N VAL A 25 -2.82 -31.10 20.91
CA VAL A 25 -3.62 -31.21 22.14
C VAL A 25 -3.22 -32.52 22.82
N ALA A 26 -2.37 -32.43 23.84
CA ALA A 26 -1.75 -33.59 24.50
C ALA A 26 -2.65 -34.24 25.56
N GLY A 27 -3.74 -33.57 25.94
CA GLY A 27 -4.68 -34.05 26.93
C GLY A 27 -5.52 -32.91 27.50
N CYS A 28 -6.03 -33.11 28.70
CA CYS A 28 -6.78 -32.11 29.45
C CYS A 28 -6.20 -32.02 30.87
N SER A 29 -5.89 -30.82 31.32
CA SER A 29 -5.50 -30.52 32.71
C SER A 29 -6.46 -29.48 33.26
N ASP A 30 -7.06 -29.75 34.42
CA ASP A 30 -8.03 -28.88 35.08
C ASP A 30 -9.19 -28.42 34.18
N GLY A 31 -9.69 -29.32 33.32
CA GLY A 31 -10.78 -29.05 32.39
C GLY A 31 -10.40 -28.16 31.19
N LYS A 32 -9.12 -27.79 31.05
CA LYS A 32 -8.60 -27.04 29.91
C LYS A 32 -7.70 -27.94 29.04
N PRO A 33 -7.74 -27.78 27.70
CA PRO A 33 -6.86 -28.55 26.82
C PRO A 33 -5.39 -28.22 27.11
N ASP A 34 -4.55 -29.25 27.33
CA ASP A 34 -3.10 -29.12 27.36
C ASP A 34 -2.59 -28.97 25.93
N VAL A 35 -2.34 -27.73 25.52
CA VAL A 35 -1.91 -27.39 24.15
C VAL A 35 -0.41 -27.15 24.11
N ARG A 36 0.29 -27.93 23.27
CA ARG A 36 1.74 -27.85 23.06
C ARG A 36 2.07 -27.44 21.63
N ILE A 37 3.19 -26.74 21.49
CA ILE A 37 3.74 -26.34 20.19
C ILE A 37 4.95 -27.22 19.91
N ILE A 38 5.02 -27.77 18.70
CA ILE A 38 6.13 -28.60 18.24
C ILE A 38 6.86 -27.92 17.08
N ASP A 39 8.03 -28.45 16.71
CA ASP A 39 8.80 -28.03 15.52
C ASP A 39 9.18 -26.54 15.52
N PHE A 40 9.72 -26.06 16.65
CA PHE A 40 10.37 -24.75 16.72
C PHE A 40 11.47 -24.66 15.64
N GLY A 41 11.33 -23.65 14.77
CA GLY A 41 11.86 -23.62 13.41
C GLY A 41 13.33 -24.00 13.21
N LEU A 42 13.58 -25.29 12.89
CA LEU A 42 14.84 -25.81 12.37
C LEU A 42 14.91 -25.83 10.82
N SER A 43 13.95 -25.24 10.11
CA SER A 43 13.83 -25.46 8.65
C SER A 43 13.31 -24.26 7.84
N LEU A 44 13.98 -23.12 7.91
CA LEU A 44 13.90 -22.11 6.85
C LEU A 44 15.31 -21.71 6.41
N PRO A 45 15.93 -22.46 5.47
CA PRO A 45 17.01 -21.91 4.67
C PRO A 45 16.45 -20.68 3.95
N THR A 46 17.15 -19.56 4.10
CA THR A 46 16.71 -18.24 3.66
C THR A 46 17.00 -17.98 2.18
N ASP A 47 17.21 -19.05 1.43
CA ASP A 47 17.49 -19.03 0.00
C ASP A 47 16.28 -19.57 -0.75
N VAL A 48 15.56 -18.69 -1.43
CA VAL A 48 14.99 -18.77 -2.79
C VAL A 48 14.96 -20.17 -3.46
N ALA A 49 14.47 -21.20 -2.77
CA ALA A 49 14.30 -22.55 -3.28
C ALA A 49 12.81 -22.94 -3.28
N MET A 50 11.98 -22.06 -3.84
CA MET A 50 10.66 -22.42 -4.40
C MET A 50 10.73 -22.39 -5.94
N ARG A 51 11.86 -22.85 -6.48
CA ARG A 51 12.00 -23.30 -7.86
C ARG A 51 12.27 -24.79 -7.83
N ASP A 52 11.30 -25.57 -7.39
CA ASP A 52 11.25 -26.96 -7.84
C ASP A 52 9.93 -27.19 -8.58
N THR A 53 10.10 -27.37 -9.89
CA THR A 53 9.05 -27.30 -10.91
C THR A 53 8.40 -28.66 -11.14
N ARG A 54 8.27 -29.50 -10.10
CA ARG A 54 7.69 -30.85 -10.23
C ARG A 54 6.99 -31.32 -8.94
N GLY A 55 5.66 -31.30 -8.96
CA GLY A 55 4.82 -32.21 -8.18
C GLY A 55 4.20 -31.63 -6.90
N SER A 56 2.89 -31.36 -6.97
CA SER A 56 1.95 -31.21 -5.84
C SER A 56 2.51 -30.60 -4.54
N PHE A 57 2.69 -29.28 -4.50
CA PHE A 57 2.71 -28.59 -3.22
C PHE A 57 1.29 -28.58 -2.65
N VAL A 58 1.08 -29.34 -1.57
CA VAL A 58 -0.12 -29.19 -0.74
C VAL A 58 -0.13 -27.74 -0.24
N ALA A 59 -1.11 -26.96 -0.70
CA ALA A 59 -1.28 -25.53 -0.47
C ALA A 59 -1.44 -25.11 1.01
N GLY A 60 -1.22 -26.01 1.97
CA GLY A 60 -1.51 -25.82 3.39
C GLY A 60 -0.49 -24.98 4.18
N THR A 61 0.80 -24.98 3.81
CA THR A 61 1.81 -24.22 4.60
C THR A 61 1.79 -22.70 4.34
N PRO A 62 1.63 -22.21 3.09
CA PRO A 62 1.61 -20.77 2.82
C PRO A 62 0.44 -20.00 3.45
N ALA A 63 -0.66 -20.69 3.79
CA ALA A 63 -1.89 -20.06 4.26
C ALA A 63 -1.76 -19.38 5.65
N TYR A 64 -0.72 -19.70 6.41
CA TYR A 64 -0.41 -19.11 7.73
C TYR A 64 0.83 -18.22 7.71
N MET A 65 1.50 -18.11 6.56
CA MET A 65 2.74 -17.35 6.39
C MET A 65 2.46 -15.84 6.48
N ALA A 66 3.26 -15.11 7.26
CA ALA A 66 3.14 -13.66 7.33
C ALA A 66 3.67 -12.98 6.04
N PRO A 67 3.15 -11.79 5.67
CA PRO A 67 3.60 -11.05 4.50
C PRO A 67 5.13 -10.84 4.44
N GLU A 68 5.75 -10.48 5.56
CA GLU A 68 7.20 -10.29 5.63
C GLU A 68 8.01 -11.56 5.34
N GLN A 69 7.44 -12.75 5.60
CA GLN A 69 8.06 -14.02 5.25
C GLN A 69 7.89 -14.34 3.76
N ALA A 70 6.69 -14.10 3.23
CA ALA A 70 6.38 -14.24 1.81
C ALA A 70 7.24 -13.33 0.93
N GLU A 71 7.53 -12.11 1.39
CA GLU A 71 8.39 -11.14 0.72
C GLU A 71 9.90 -11.46 0.86
N GLY A 72 10.26 -12.40 1.75
CA GLY A 72 11.65 -12.77 2.04
C GLY A 72 12.41 -11.71 2.86
N PHE A 73 11.71 -10.88 3.65
CA PHE A 73 12.32 -9.85 4.49
C PHE A 73 12.79 -10.42 5.81
N ILE A 74 13.97 -11.02 5.79
CA ILE A 74 14.63 -11.66 6.95
C ILE A 74 14.71 -10.71 8.13
N ASP A 75 15.15 -9.46 7.89
CA ASP A 75 15.31 -8.43 8.93
C ASP A 75 13.98 -7.96 9.54
N ALA A 76 12.86 -8.22 8.85
CA ALA A 76 11.53 -7.87 9.34
C ALA A 76 10.88 -8.98 10.18
N ILE A 77 11.45 -10.19 10.18
CA ILE A 77 10.97 -11.31 10.99
C ILE A 77 11.17 -10.98 12.47
N CYS A 78 10.07 -10.98 13.22
CA CYS A 78 10.04 -10.58 14.63
C CYS A 78 8.93 -11.36 15.36
N PRO A 79 8.75 -11.21 16.69
CA PRO A 79 7.64 -11.82 17.42
C PRO A 79 6.26 -11.60 16.78
N ALA A 80 6.03 -10.44 16.16
CA ALA A 80 4.79 -10.13 15.46
C ALA A 80 4.55 -10.97 14.18
N THR A 81 5.57 -11.67 13.68
CA THR A 81 5.44 -12.67 12.60
C THR A 81 4.65 -13.88 13.08
N ASP A 82 4.99 -14.43 14.25
CA ASP A 82 4.22 -15.55 14.83
C ASP A 82 2.83 -15.10 15.29
N VAL A 83 2.66 -13.83 15.70
CA VAL A 83 1.33 -13.26 15.99
C VAL A 83 0.42 -13.30 14.76
N PHE A 84 0.96 -13.06 13.55
CA PHE A 84 0.17 -13.20 12.33
C PHE A 84 -0.29 -14.64 12.13
N ALA A 85 0.61 -15.61 12.30
CA ALA A 85 0.27 -17.02 12.18
C ALA A 85 -0.76 -17.47 13.23
N LEU A 86 -0.65 -17.00 14.48
CA LEU A 86 -1.67 -17.17 15.52
C LEU A 86 -3.03 -16.59 15.08
N GLY A 87 -3.01 -15.41 14.47
CA GLY A 87 -4.20 -14.77 13.88
C GLY A 87 -4.81 -15.59 12.76
N ALA A 88 -3.99 -16.20 11.90
CA ALA A 88 -4.46 -17.05 10.80
C ALA A 88 -5.09 -18.34 11.32
N ILE A 89 -4.51 -18.96 12.35
CA ILE A 89 -5.11 -20.10 13.05
C ILE A 89 -6.45 -19.70 13.69
N LEU A 90 -6.49 -18.58 14.41
CA LEU A 90 -7.73 -18.08 15.01
C LEU A 90 -8.81 -17.83 13.95
N TYR A 91 -8.43 -17.21 12.84
CA TYR A 91 -9.34 -16.97 11.73
C TYR A 91 -9.95 -18.26 11.18
N GLU A 92 -9.13 -19.29 10.97
CA GLU A 92 -9.59 -20.59 10.52
C GLU A 92 -10.51 -21.26 11.55
N LEU A 93 -10.20 -21.16 12.84
CA LEU A 93 -11.09 -21.66 13.90
C LEU A 93 -12.45 -20.95 13.90
N LEU A 94 -12.49 -19.66 13.52
CA LEU A 94 -13.73 -18.89 13.46
C LEU A 94 -14.55 -19.15 12.19
N THR A 95 -13.89 -19.38 11.06
CA THR A 95 -14.52 -19.38 9.72
C THR A 95 -14.49 -20.73 9.00
N GLY A 96 -13.71 -21.70 9.50
CA GLY A 96 -13.46 -23.00 8.90
C GLY A 96 -12.45 -23.00 7.74
N THR A 97 -11.92 -21.83 7.34
CA THR A 97 -10.91 -21.72 6.27
C THR A 97 -9.85 -20.68 6.62
N PRO A 98 -8.58 -20.83 6.21
CA PRO A 98 -7.57 -19.82 6.50
C PRO A 98 -7.83 -18.49 5.76
N PRO A 99 -7.28 -17.36 6.24
CA PRO A 99 -7.63 -16.02 5.74
C PRO A 99 -7.24 -15.77 4.28
N PHE A 100 -6.13 -16.37 3.85
CA PHE A 100 -5.61 -16.26 2.48
C PHE A 100 -5.43 -17.67 1.91
N PHE A 101 -6.48 -18.18 1.28
CA PHE A 101 -6.47 -19.50 0.65
C PHE A 101 -6.55 -19.39 -0.87
N ALA A 102 -5.80 -20.20 -1.59
CA ALA A 102 -5.91 -20.40 -3.04
C ALA A 102 -5.32 -21.75 -3.44
N GLU A 103 -5.66 -22.24 -4.64
CA GLU A 103 -5.23 -23.55 -5.14
C GLU A 103 -3.72 -23.61 -5.45
N THR A 104 -3.08 -22.46 -5.68
CA THR A 104 -1.66 -22.39 -6.04
C THR A 104 -0.93 -21.41 -5.14
N LEU A 105 0.33 -21.71 -4.83
CA LEU A 105 1.19 -20.82 -4.04
C LEU A 105 1.25 -19.39 -4.60
N PRO A 106 1.46 -19.16 -5.92
CA PRO A 106 1.46 -17.80 -6.46
C PRO A 106 0.16 -17.04 -6.21
N ALA A 107 -0.98 -17.73 -6.24
CA ALA A 107 -2.27 -17.12 -5.94
C ALA A 107 -2.44 -16.81 -4.45
N VAL A 108 -1.93 -17.65 -3.54
CA VAL A 108 -1.91 -17.33 -2.09
C VAL A 108 -1.06 -16.10 -1.83
N LEU A 109 0.14 -16.04 -2.42
CA LEU A 109 1.05 -14.89 -2.28
C LEU A 109 0.43 -13.60 -2.83
N ASP A 110 -0.21 -13.67 -4.01
CA ASP A 110 -0.91 -12.53 -4.60
C ASP A 110 -2.05 -12.02 -3.70
N ARG A 111 -2.84 -12.92 -3.09
CA ARG A 111 -3.89 -12.53 -2.12
C ARG A 111 -3.30 -11.92 -0.86
N LEU A 112 -2.25 -12.53 -0.30
CA LEU A 112 -1.58 -12.04 0.91
C LEU A 112 -1.02 -10.61 0.70
N GLU A 113 -0.47 -10.33 -0.48
CA GLU A 113 0.09 -9.02 -0.83
C GLU A 113 -0.98 -7.96 -1.18
N ASN A 114 -2.02 -8.35 -1.92
CA ASN A 114 -2.95 -7.40 -2.53
C ASN A 114 -4.31 -7.28 -1.83
N GLU A 115 -4.67 -8.23 -0.98
CA GLU A 115 -5.98 -8.28 -0.34
C GLU A 115 -5.87 -7.99 1.16
N SER A 116 -6.99 -8.07 1.85
CA SER A 116 -7.03 -7.99 3.31
C SER A 116 -7.99 -9.05 3.80
N ALA A 117 -7.68 -9.64 4.95
CA ALA A 117 -8.51 -10.69 5.53
C ALA A 117 -9.97 -10.22 5.60
N VAL A 118 -10.87 -11.06 5.08
CA VAL A 118 -12.30 -10.78 5.08
C VAL A 118 -12.80 -10.89 6.53
N PRO A 119 -13.55 -9.93 7.07
CA PRO A 119 -14.01 -10.03 8.46
C PRO A 119 -14.77 -11.34 8.74
N PRO A 120 -14.39 -12.14 9.77
CA PRO A 120 -15.07 -13.39 10.12
C PRO A 120 -16.61 -13.28 10.21
N GLY A 121 -17.13 -12.14 10.67
CA GLY A 121 -18.56 -11.82 10.75
C GLY A 121 -19.30 -11.91 9.41
N LYS A 122 -18.58 -11.86 8.28
CA LYS A 122 -19.16 -12.09 6.94
C LYS A 122 -19.46 -13.56 6.66
N PHE A 123 -18.72 -14.48 7.25
CA PHE A 123 -18.95 -15.93 7.14
C PHE A 123 -19.89 -16.41 8.24
N ARG A 124 -19.76 -15.83 9.44
CA ARG A 124 -20.46 -16.27 10.64
C ARG A 124 -20.89 -15.06 11.49
N ARG A 125 -22.18 -14.74 11.46
CA ARG A 125 -22.73 -13.50 12.07
C ARG A 125 -22.74 -13.47 13.59
N ASP A 126 -22.60 -14.64 14.24
CA ASP A 126 -22.53 -14.78 15.70
C ASP A 126 -21.11 -14.61 16.26
N VAL A 127 -20.12 -14.33 15.42
CA VAL A 127 -18.77 -13.99 15.91
C VAL A 127 -18.84 -12.65 16.66
N ASP A 128 -18.36 -12.67 17.90
CA ASP A 128 -18.23 -11.47 18.72
C ASP A 128 -17.34 -10.40 18.04
N ARG A 129 -17.77 -9.14 18.12
CA ARG A 129 -17.13 -8.03 17.40
C ARG A 129 -15.71 -7.74 17.92
N ASP A 130 -15.48 -7.90 19.22
CA ASP A 130 -14.18 -7.66 19.83
C ASP A 130 -13.23 -8.82 19.48
N LEU A 131 -13.73 -10.06 19.44
CA LEU A 131 -12.98 -11.21 18.95
C LEU A 131 -12.60 -11.07 17.46
N GLU A 132 -13.51 -10.59 16.61
CA GLU A 132 -13.19 -10.24 15.22
C GLU A 132 -12.10 -9.16 15.15
N THR A 133 -12.18 -8.13 16.00
CA THR A 133 -11.20 -7.04 16.04
C THR A 133 -9.81 -7.54 16.45
N VAL A 134 -9.72 -8.40 17.47
CA VAL A 134 -8.48 -9.08 17.89
C VAL A 134 -7.91 -9.91 16.74
N CYS A 135 -8.74 -10.70 16.06
CA CYS A 135 -8.34 -11.53 14.92
C CYS A 135 -7.77 -10.68 13.76
N LEU A 136 -8.48 -9.63 13.35
CA LEU A 136 -8.07 -8.76 12.25
C LEU A 136 -6.85 -7.89 12.60
N LYS A 137 -6.62 -7.57 13.88
CA LYS A 137 -5.40 -6.91 14.35
C LYS A 137 -4.18 -7.82 14.19
N CYS A 138 -4.30 -9.12 14.48
CA CYS A 138 -3.24 -10.09 14.23
C CYS A 138 -2.90 -10.21 12.74
N LEU A 139 -3.92 -10.17 11.88
CA LEU A 139 -3.79 -10.30 10.42
C LEU A 139 -3.43 -9.00 9.69
N ALA A 140 -3.02 -7.95 10.41
CA ALA A 140 -2.57 -6.73 9.77
C ALA A 140 -1.33 -6.98 8.90
N HIS A 141 -1.30 -6.41 7.69
CA HIS A 141 -0.19 -6.66 6.76
C HIS A 141 1.17 -6.18 7.31
N SER A 142 1.20 -5.03 7.99
CA SER A 142 2.41 -4.50 8.63
C SER A 142 2.57 -5.09 10.03
N PRO A 143 3.76 -5.62 10.41
CA PRO A 143 4.00 -6.10 11.78
C PRO A 143 3.84 -5.01 12.84
N ALA A 144 4.01 -3.73 12.47
CA ALA A 144 3.82 -2.60 13.39
C ALA A 144 2.35 -2.38 13.79
N ASP A 145 1.41 -2.86 12.97
CA ASP A 145 -0.03 -2.71 13.20
C ASP A 145 -0.61 -3.92 13.97
N ARG A 146 0.20 -4.92 14.29
CA ARG A 146 -0.16 -6.12 15.06
C ARG A 146 0.15 -5.93 16.54
N TYR A 147 -0.24 -6.90 17.37
CA TYR A 147 0.35 -7.04 18.71
C TYR A 147 1.86 -7.22 18.59
N GLN A 148 2.61 -6.49 19.42
CA GLN A 148 4.07 -6.53 19.36
C GLN A 148 4.63 -7.79 20.05
N THR A 149 3.85 -8.39 20.95
CA THR A 149 4.16 -9.66 21.59
C THR A 149 2.97 -10.61 21.56
N ALA A 150 3.24 -11.91 21.60
CA ALA A 150 2.18 -12.91 21.75
C ALA A 150 1.49 -12.82 23.14
N GLN A 151 2.13 -12.21 24.15
CA GLN A 151 1.51 -11.96 25.45
C GLN A 151 0.39 -10.92 25.36
N GLU A 152 0.58 -9.83 24.61
CA GLU A 152 -0.48 -8.84 24.42
C GLU A 152 -1.73 -9.46 23.79
N LEU A 153 -1.53 -10.34 22.79
CA LEU A 153 -2.62 -11.12 22.21
C LEU A 153 -3.28 -12.04 23.25
N ALA A 154 -2.49 -12.74 24.06
CA ALA A 154 -3.01 -13.62 25.12
C ALA A 154 -3.89 -12.85 26.11
N ASN A 155 -3.45 -11.66 26.52
CA ASN A 155 -4.18 -10.81 27.46
C ASN A 155 -5.54 -10.36 26.89
N ASP A 156 -5.60 -9.96 25.62
CA ASP A 156 -6.87 -9.57 24.99
C ASP A 156 -7.82 -10.77 24.82
N LEU A 157 -7.30 -11.96 24.50
CA LEU A 157 -8.10 -13.19 24.45
C LEU A 157 -8.61 -13.61 25.84
N GLU A 158 -7.82 -13.40 26.88
CA GLU A 158 -8.24 -13.66 28.26
C GLU A 158 -9.36 -12.71 28.68
N ARG A 159 -9.20 -11.40 28.41
CA ARG A 159 -10.26 -10.39 28.65
C ARG A 159 -11.58 -10.78 27.99
N LEU A 160 -11.54 -11.20 26.71
CA LEU A 160 -12.74 -11.70 26.02
C LEU A 160 -13.38 -12.89 26.73
N SER A 161 -12.57 -13.83 27.23
CA SER A 161 -13.08 -15.03 27.91
C SER A 161 -13.82 -14.74 29.22
N ILE A 162 -13.53 -13.60 29.85
CA ILE A 162 -14.16 -13.14 31.10
C ILE A 162 -15.12 -11.96 30.89
N GLY A 163 -15.38 -11.54 29.65
CA GLY A 163 -16.30 -10.46 29.32
C GLY A 163 -15.75 -9.05 29.59
N GLU A 164 -14.44 -8.89 29.66
CA GLU A 164 -13.76 -7.60 29.81
C GLU A 164 -13.44 -6.94 28.44
N PRO A 165 -13.37 -5.60 28.39
CA PRO A 165 -13.05 -4.87 27.16
C PRO A 165 -11.61 -5.11 26.71
N VAL A 166 -11.45 -5.45 25.43
CA VAL A 166 -10.14 -5.64 24.78
C VAL A 166 -9.40 -4.32 24.56
N THR A 167 -8.08 -4.39 24.41
CA THR A 167 -7.25 -3.26 23.97
C THR A 167 -7.21 -3.11 22.44
N ALA A 168 -7.70 -4.11 21.71
CA ALA A 168 -7.78 -4.11 20.26
C ALA A 168 -8.71 -2.99 19.75
N GLU A 169 -8.14 -2.00 19.08
CA GLU A 169 -8.93 -0.98 18.39
C GLU A 169 -9.05 -1.28 16.89
N PRO A 170 -10.21 -1.01 16.27
CA PRO A 170 -10.35 -1.02 14.82
C PRO A 170 -9.35 -0.06 14.15
N PRO A 171 -8.87 -0.36 12.94
CA PRO A 171 -7.90 0.48 12.27
C PRO A 171 -8.47 1.88 11.99
N SER A 172 -7.72 2.90 12.39
CA SER A 172 -8.02 4.31 12.13
C SER A 172 -8.11 4.60 10.62
N PHE A 173 -8.78 5.69 10.24
CA PHE A 173 -8.88 6.12 8.85
C PHE A 173 -7.51 6.26 8.16
N ARG A 174 -6.50 6.78 8.89
CA ARG A 174 -5.12 6.90 8.40
C ARG A 174 -4.49 5.53 8.11
N GLN A 175 -4.66 4.56 9.01
CA GLN A 175 -4.19 3.19 8.79
C GLN A 175 -4.89 2.52 7.61
N ARG A 176 -6.20 2.79 7.41
CA ARG A 176 -6.95 2.28 6.25
C ARG A 176 -6.41 2.83 4.93
N ILE A 177 -6.18 4.14 4.84
CA ILE A 177 -5.54 4.76 3.66
C ILE A 177 -4.15 4.18 3.44
N LYS A 178 -3.34 4.08 4.50
CA LYS A 178 -1.97 3.54 4.42
C LYS A 178 -1.97 2.12 3.86
N ARG A 179 -2.83 1.23 4.40
CA ARG A 179 -3.00 -0.16 3.94
C ARG A 179 -3.49 -0.22 2.49
N TRP A 180 -4.46 0.61 2.12
CA TRP A 180 -4.95 0.65 0.74
C TRP A 180 -3.87 1.07 -0.25
N ALA A 181 -3.09 2.10 0.11
CA ALA A 181 -2.03 2.65 -0.74
C ALA A 181 -0.72 1.86 -0.71
N SER A 182 -0.50 0.96 0.25
CA SER A 182 0.69 0.09 0.27
C SER A 182 0.59 -1.10 -0.67
N ARG A 183 -0.63 -1.52 -1.06
CA ARG A 183 -0.87 -2.64 -1.99
C ARG A 183 -0.20 -2.41 -3.35
N SER A 184 0.48 -3.42 -3.91
CA SER A 184 1.24 -3.26 -5.15
C SER A 184 0.35 -2.92 -6.35
N ARG A 185 -0.86 -3.49 -6.43
CA ARG A 185 -1.88 -3.11 -7.43
C ARG A 185 -2.28 -1.64 -7.32
N THR A 186 -2.59 -1.15 -6.11
CA THR A 186 -2.95 0.25 -5.88
C THR A 186 -1.82 1.17 -6.30
N ARG A 187 -0.58 0.88 -5.88
CA ARG A 187 0.60 1.68 -6.24
C ARG A 187 0.82 1.72 -7.75
N THR A 188 0.60 0.60 -8.44
CA THR A 188 0.70 0.51 -9.89
C THR A 188 -0.38 1.33 -10.59
N ALA A 189 -1.63 1.24 -10.12
CA ALA A 189 -2.72 2.05 -10.64
C ALA A 189 -2.44 3.55 -10.46
N LEU A 190 -2.07 3.98 -9.25
CA LEU A 190 -1.71 5.37 -8.95
C LEU A 190 -0.55 5.87 -9.84
N ALA A 191 0.50 5.05 -10.01
CA ALA A 191 1.62 5.34 -10.89
C ALA A 191 1.19 5.56 -12.34
N HIS A 192 0.36 4.66 -12.89
CA HIS A 192 -0.12 4.75 -14.27
C HIS A 192 -1.09 5.91 -14.47
N THR A 193 -2.01 6.18 -13.54
CA THR A 193 -2.90 7.34 -13.61
C THR A 193 -2.11 8.65 -13.64
N SER A 194 -1.14 8.80 -12.75
CA SER A 194 -0.27 9.97 -12.72
C SER A 194 0.58 10.10 -14.00
N ALA A 195 1.14 9.00 -14.50
CA ALA A 195 1.89 8.99 -15.75
C ALA A 195 1.01 9.35 -16.96
N ALA A 196 -0.21 8.82 -17.04
CA ALA A 196 -1.15 9.09 -18.13
C ALA A 196 -1.55 10.57 -18.19
N ILE A 197 -1.83 11.20 -17.04
CA ILE A 197 -2.09 12.65 -16.97
C ILE A 197 -0.91 13.44 -17.54
N ASN A 198 0.32 13.10 -17.14
CA ASN A 198 1.50 13.79 -17.65
C ASN A 198 1.77 13.52 -19.13
N VAL A 199 1.47 12.31 -19.63
CA VAL A 199 1.57 11.99 -21.06
C VAL A 199 0.58 12.85 -21.86
N LEU A 200 -0.66 12.99 -21.38
CA LEU A 200 -1.65 13.86 -22.04
C LEU A 200 -1.21 15.32 -22.06
N LEU A 201 -0.71 15.84 -20.94
CA LEU A 201 -0.18 17.21 -20.85
C LEU A 201 1.07 17.40 -21.72
N LEU A 202 1.94 16.38 -21.80
CA LEU A 202 3.12 16.38 -22.66
C LEU A 202 2.71 16.42 -24.14
N ILE A 203 1.79 15.55 -24.58
CA ILE A 203 1.27 15.54 -25.95
C ILE A 203 0.64 16.90 -26.27
N TRP A 204 -0.19 17.44 -25.37
CA TRP A 204 -0.77 18.77 -25.54
C TRP A 204 0.31 19.84 -25.72
N SER A 205 1.38 19.83 -24.91
CA SER A 205 2.48 20.81 -25.03
C SER A 205 3.29 20.68 -26.32
N ILE A 206 3.54 19.44 -26.77
CA ILE A 206 4.30 19.15 -28.00
C ILE A 206 3.47 19.52 -29.24
N VAL A 207 2.15 19.38 -29.21
CA VAL A 207 1.25 19.71 -30.33
C VAL A 207 0.91 21.21 -30.36
N ALA A 208 0.68 21.82 -29.19
CA ALA A 208 0.26 23.22 -29.11
C ALA A 208 1.30 24.17 -29.72
N VAL A 209 2.60 23.96 -29.45
CA VAL A 209 3.66 24.86 -29.94
C VAL A 209 3.77 24.87 -31.48
N PRO A 210 3.90 23.73 -32.19
CA PRO A 210 3.91 23.70 -33.65
C PRO A 210 2.61 24.23 -34.27
N VAL A 211 1.44 23.90 -33.70
CA VAL A 211 0.16 24.40 -34.21
C VAL A 211 0.09 25.92 -34.10
N SER A 212 0.52 26.51 -32.97
CA SER A 212 0.62 27.95 -32.82
C SER A 212 1.61 28.58 -33.80
N LEU A 213 2.76 27.94 -34.05
CA LEU A 213 3.74 28.43 -35.02
C LEU A 213 3.22 28.38 -36.46
N LEU A 214 2.48 27.32 -36.84
CA LEU A 214 1.85 27.21 -38.15
C LEU A 214 0.75 28.26 -38.32
N ALA A 215 -0.11 28.45 -37.31
CA ALA A 215 -1.15 29.47 -37.33
C ALA A 215 -0.56 30.89 -37.49
N LEU A 216 0.54 31.19 -36.80
CA LEU A 216 1.26 32.47 -36.94
C LEU A 216 1.96 32.66 -38.29
N ARG A 217 2.35 31.55 -38.95
CA ARG A 217 3.00 31.58 -40.26
C ARG A 217 2.00 31.93 -41.36
N ASP A 218 0.80 31.36 -41.28
CA ASP A 218 -0.21 31.44 -42.34
C ASP A 218 -1.08 32.70 -42.24
N ASP A 219 -1.16 33.33 -41.06
CA ASP A 219 -1.91 34.58 -40.85
C ASP A 219 -0.97 35.79 -40.68
N PRO A 220 -0.87 36.69 -41.68
CA PRO A 220 -0.05 37.90 -41.60
C PRO A 220 -0.59 38.95 -40.61
N THR A 221 -1.83 38.83 -40.16
CA THR A 221 -2.46 39.73 -39.17
C THR A 221 -2.35 39.19 -37.74
N ALA A 222 -1.84 37.98 -37.56
CA ALA A 222 -1.77 37.34 -36.24
C ALA A 222 -0.82 38.07 -35.28
N ASP A 223 -1.25 38.21 -34.03
CA ASP A 223 -0.46 38.83 -32.98
C ASP A 223 0.75 37.95 -32.60
N ARG A 224 1.95 38.45 -32.91
CA ARG A 224 3.23 37.77 -32.67
C ARG A 224 3.78 37.97 -31.25
N SER A 225 3.05 38.67 -30.37
CA SER A 225 3.39 38.82 -28.95
C SER A 225 3.57 37.48 -28.21
N ILE A 226 2.99 36.39 -28.74
CA ILE A 226 3.07 35.05 -28.15
C ILE A 226 4.40 34.31 -28.44
N LEU A 227 5.14 34.68 -29.50
CA LEU A 227 6.40 34.02 -29.90
C LEU A 227 7.45 33.91 -28.77
N PRO A 228 7.76 34.99 -28.01
CA PRO A 228 8.73 34.91 -26.91
C PRO A 228 8.27 33.98 -25.78
N MET A 229 6.98 33.63 -25.71
CA MET A 229 6.46 32.71 -24.70
C MET A 229 6.53 31.24 -25.15
N LEU A 230 6.40 30.93 -26.44
CA LEU A 230 6.35 29.55 -26.94
C LEU A 230 7.65 28.76 -26.70
N ILE A 231 8.82 29.41 -26.83
CA ILE A 231 10.12 28.75 -26.65
C ILE A 231 10.39 28.42 -25.17
N PRO A 232 10.30 29.36 -24.21
CA PRO A 232 10.44 29.05 -22.79
C PRO A 232 9.38 28.05 -22.31
N LEU A 233 8.16 28.13 -22.84
CA LEU A 233 7.08 27.19 -22.52
C LEU A 233 7.49 25.75 -22.90
N ALA A 234 8.02 25.53 -24.09
CA ALA A 234 8.52 24.21 -24.51
C ALA A 234 9.71 23.73 -23.65
N VAL A 235 10.66 24.63 -23.36
CA VAL A 235 11.89 24.31 -22.61
C VAL A 235 11.60 23.98 -21.13
N VAL A 236 10.51 24.50 -20.56
CA VAL A 236 10.15 24.22 -19.15
C VAL A 236 9.14 23.09 -19.04
N ILE A 237 8.07 23.09 -19.85
CA ILE A 237 6.95 22.16 -19.72
C ILE A 237 7.33 20.74 -20.14
N VAL A 238 8.09 20.58 -21.22
CA VAL A 238 8.49 19.25 -21.70
C VAL A 238 9.40 18.54 -20.68
N PRO A 239 10.48 19.15 -20.15
CA PRO A 239 11.27 18.53 -19.09
C PRO A 239 10.48 18.28 -17.80
N LEU A 240 9.56 19.18 -17.43
CA LEU A 240 8.73 19.00 -16.24
C LEU A 240 7.85 17.75 -16.35
N HIS A 241 7.08 17.59 -17.43
CA HIS A 241 6.19 16.44 -17.59
C HIS A 241 6.95 15.14 -17.84
N THR A 242 8.05 15.16 -18.58
CA THR A 242 8.91 13.97 -18.73
C THR A 242 9.50 13.53 -17.39
N THR A 243 9.93 14.47 -16.55
CA THR A 243 10.38 14.20 -15.18
C THR A 243 9.25 13.63 -14.32
N LEU A 244 8.05 14.22 -14.39
CA LEU A 244 6.89 13.73 -13.65
C LEU A 244 6.47 12.33 -14.10
N ILE A 245 6.47 12.01 -15.41
CA ILE A 245 6.23 10.64 -15.92
C ILE A 245 7.23 9.66 -15.29
N TRP A 246 8.52 10.00 -15.32
CA TRP A 246 9.55 9.15 -14.74
C TRP A 246 9.37 8.96 -13.23
N LEU A 247 9.03 10.03 -12.50
CA LEU A 247 8.73 9.98 -11.06
C LEU A 247 7.50 9.11 -10.77
N SER A 248 6.43 9.23 -11.56
CA SER A 248 5.22 8.42 -11.44
C SER A 248 5.53 6.95 -11.61
N LEU A 249 6.31 6.57 -12.64
CA LEU A 249 6.69 5.17 -12.86
C LEU A 249 7.58 4.60 -11.74
N ARG A 250 8.40 5.46 -11.09
CA ARG A 250 9.20 5.10 -9.92
C ARG A 250 8.39 4.90 -8.64
N LEU A 251 7.11 5.29 -8.60
CA LEU A 251 6.22 4.95 -7.47
C LEU A 251 6.02 3.43 -7.30
N ARG A 252 6.26 2.65 -8.36
CA ARG A 252 6.23 1.18 -8.34
C ARG A 252 7.48 0.55 -7.72
N ALA A 253 8.58 1.30 -7.58
CA ALA A 253 9.82 0.79 -7.00
C ALA A 253 9.64 0.43 -5.53
N ARG A 254 10.38 -0.56 -5.01
CA ARG A 254 10.26 -1.02 -3.61
C ARG A 254 10.32 0.12 -2.57
N ARG A 255 11.19 1.12 -2.79
CA ARG A 255 11.34 2.31 -1.93
C ARG A 255 11.09 3.61 -2.71
N PRO A 256 9.83 4.02 -2.92
CA PRO A 256 9.48 5.14 -3.79
C PRO A 256 9.62 6.51 -3.10
N ARG A 257 10.15 6.58 -1.87
CA ARG A 257 10.10 7.78 -1.02
C ARG A 257 10.65 9.02 -1.71
N ARG A 258 11.85 8.93 -2.28
CA ARG A 258 12.47 10.07 -2.99
C ARG A 258 11.62 10.53 -4.18
N SER A 259 11.12 9.58 -4.97
CA SER A 259 10.25 9.90 -6.11
C SER A 259 8.90 10.48 -5.68
N ALA A 260 8.35 10.01 -4.56
CA ALA A 260 7.09 10.49 -4.03
C ALA A 260 7.18 11.94 -3.55
N PHE A 261 8.23 12.29 -2.79
CA PHE A 261 8.45 13.65 -2.33
C PHE A 261 8.84 14.61 -3.46
N ALA A 262 9.69 14.18 -4.40
CA ALA A 262 10.05 14.99 -5.56
C ALA A 262 8.82 15.26 -6.46
N GLY A 263 8.00 14.24 -6.70
CA GLY A 263 6.75 14.37 -7.45
C GLY A 263 5.76 15.29 -6.75
N LEU A 264 5.61 15.14 -5.44
CA LEU A 264 4.75 15.99 -4.61
C LEU A 264 5.14 17.46 -4.73
N LEU A 265 6.44 17.77 -4.67
CA LEU A 265 6.94 19.13 -4.79
C LEU A 265 6.60 19.70 -6.17
N LEU A 266 6.97 19.00 -7.24
CA LEU A 266 6.77 19.46 -8.61
C LEU A 266 5.28 19.61 -8.96
N SER A 267 4.43 18.65 -8.58
CA SER A 267 2.99 18.74 -8.84
C SER A 267 2.32 19.84 -8.02
N SER A 268 2.78 20.09 -6.80
CA SER A 268 2.28 21.19 -5.95
C SER A 268 2.63 22.55 -6.54
N LEU A 269 3.84 22.71 -7.09
CA LEU A 269 4.24 23.94 -7.79
C LEU A 269 3.38 24.19 -9.03
N THR A 270 3.10 23.15 -9.83
CA THR A 270 2.19 23.26 -10.98
C THR A 270 0.76 23.63 -10.54
N LEU A 271 0.27 23.04 -9.46
CA LEU A 271 -1.05 23.35 -8.91
C LEU A 271 -1.12 24.80 -8.41
N ALA A 272 -0.09 25.26 -7.69
CA ALA A 272 0.00 26.63 -7.21
C ALA A 272 0.02 27.61 -8.38
N TYR A 273 0.83 27.37 -9.41
CA TYR A 273 0.86 28.21 -10.62
C TYR A 273 -0.51 28.27 -11.32
N ALA A 274 -1.19 27.15 -11.49
CA ALA A 274 -2.54 27.16 -12.07
C ALA A 274 -3.52 27.98 -11.23
N ALA A 275 -3.44 27.88 -9.90
CA ALA A 275 -4.27 28.65 -8.99
C ALA A 275 -3.97 30.16 -9.04
N THR A 276 -2.70 30.58 -9.13
CA THR A 276 -2.36 32.01 -9.24
C THR A 276 -2.86 32.63 -10.55
N VAL A 277 -2.84 31.88 -11.65
CA VAL A 277 -3.41 32.35 -12.93
C VAL A 277 -4.94 32.44 -12.87
N LEU A 278 -5.62 31.45 -12.29
CA LEU A 278 -7.09 31.45 -12.15
C LEU A 278 -7.61 32.54 -11.21
N THR A 279 -6.84 32.87 -10.17
CA THR A 279 -7.17 33.94 -9.20
C THR A 279 -6.74 35.33 -9.65
N GLY A 280 -6.04 35.45 -10.78
CA GLY A 280 -5.54 36.73 -11.30
C GLY A 280 -4.32 37.29 -10.58
N LEU A 281 -3.71 36.52 -9.67
CA LEU A 281 -2.45 36.89 -9.01
C LEU A 281 -1.26 36.87 -9.97
N THR A 282 -1.34 36.09 -11.05
CA THR A 282 -0.33 36.04 -12.11
C THR A 282 -0.99 36.38 -13.44
N ALA A 283 -0.37 37.30 -14.20
CA ALA A 283 -0.82 37.62 -15.54
C ALA A 283 -0.75 36.35 -16.42
N PRO A 284 -1.84 36.00 -17.13
CA PRO A 284 -1.81 34.87 -18.03
C PRO A 284 -0.95 35.19 -19.27
N ALA A 285 -0.68 34.17 -20.08
CA ALA A 285 -0.11 34.36 -21.41
C ALA A 285 -0.92 35.40 -22.22
N PRO A 286 -0.29 36.22 -23.09
CA PRO A 286 -1.00 37.19 -23.94
C PRO A 286 -2.16 36.58 -24.74
N ILE A 287 -2.03 35.31 -25.16
CA ILE A 287 -3.08 34.54 -25.87
C ILE A 287 -4.40 34.40 -25.09
N TYR A 288 -4.35 34.57 -23.76
CA TYR A 288 -5.48 34.45 -22.86
C TYR A 288 -6.03 35.81 -22.39
N GLU A 289 -5.35 36.93 -22.69
CA GLU A 289 -5.80 38.27 -22.29
C GLU A 289 -7.11 38.64 -22.97
N GLN A 290 -7.25 38.31 -24.25
CA GLN A 290 -8.45 38.62 -25.04
C GLN A 290 -9.53 37.53 -24.94
N ASN A 291 -9.24 36.40 -24.28
CA ASN A 291 -10.19 35.28 -24.16
C ASN A 291 -10.18 34.69 -22.73
N PRO A 292 -10.90 35.32 -21.79
CA PRO A 292 -10.94 34.88 -20.39
C PRO A 292 -11.59 33.50 -20.22
N PHE A 293 -12.46 33.09 -21.14
CA PHE A 293 -13.09 31.78 -21.13
C PHE A 293 -12.08 30.67 -21.46
N ALA A 294 -11.30 30.85 -22.52
CA ALA A 294 -10.21 29.92 -22.88
C ALA A 294 -9.18 29.80 -21.75
N ARG A 295 -8.87 30.92 -21.07
CA ARG A 295 -8.01 30.94 -19.88
C ARG A 295 -8.58 30.06 -18.77
N ALA A 296 -9.85 30.26 -18.43
CA ALA A 296 -10.51 29.52 -17.35
C ALA A 296 -10.49 28.02 -17.63
N ILE A 297 -10.84 27.59 -18.85
CA ILE A 297 -10.82 26.17 -19.21
C ILE A 297 -9.42 25.58 -19.11
N ALA A 298 -8.43 26.21 -19.76
CA ALA A 298 -7.07 25.66 -19.84
C ALA A 298 -6.45 25.48 -18.45
N PHE A 299 -6.51 26.52 -17.61
CA PHE A 299 -5.90 26.47 -16.28
C PHE A 299 -6.74 25.67 -15.28
N THR A 300 -8.04 25.51 -15.49
CA THR A 300 -8.85 24.57 -14.68
C THR A 300 -8.46 23.12 -14.98
N LEU A 301 -8.25 22.76 -16.26
CA LEU A 301 -7.81 21.41 -16.63
C LEU A 301 -6.40 21.10 -16.13
N VAL A 302 -5.46 22.04 -16.29
CA VAL A 302 -4.10 21.92 -15.75
C VAL A 302 -4.13 21.82 -14.22
N GLY A 303 -4.93 22.67 -13.56
CA GLY A 303 -5.11 22.66 -12.11
C GLY A 303 -5.70 21.35 -11.61
N LEU A 304 -6.73 20.81 -12.26
CA LEU A 304 -7.33 19.52 -11.91
C LEU A 304 -6.32 18.37 -12.04
N GLY A 305 -5.59 18.32 -13.16
CA GLY A 305 -4.52 17.34 -13.35
C GLY A 305 -3.45 17.44 -12.27
N ALA A 306 -2.99 18.66 -11.97
CA ALA A 306 -2.00 18.91 -10.92
C ALA A 306 -2.51 18.56 -9.51
N ALA A 307 -3.78 18.80 -9.22
CA ALA A 307 -4.41 18.42 -7.96
C ALA A 307 -4.47 16.90 -7.78
N ILE A 308 -4.89 16.17 -8.81
CA ILE A 308 -4.91 14.70 -8.79
C ILE A 308 -3.50 14.15 -8.59
N MET A 309 -2.51 14.65 -9.35
CA MET A 309 -1.12 14.22 -9.20
C MET A 309 -0.56 14.52 -7.80
N THR A 310 -0.87 15.70 -7.25
CA THR A 310 -0.46 16.10 -5.90
C THR A 310 -1.05 15.18 -4.85
N ALA A 311 -2.33 14.82 -4.96
CA ALA A 311 -2.96 13.85 -4.07
C ALA A 311 -2.30 12.47 -4.17
N ILE A 312 -2.02 11.99 -5.39
CA ILE A 312 -1.34 10.70 -5.62
C ILE A 312 0.05 10.70 -4.96
N PHE A 313 0.88 11.71 -5.25
CA PHE A 313 2.23 11.79 -4.68
C PHE A 313 2.21 11.99 -3.17
N ALA A 314 1.26 12.74 -2.62
CA ALA A 314 1.09 12.91 -1.17
C ALA A 314 0.78 11.58 -0.48
N VAL A 315 -0.19 10.81 -1.00
CA VAL A 315 -0.53 9.49 -0.46
C VAL A 315 0.70 8.58 -0.47
N CYS A 316 1.43 8.51 -1.58
CA CYS A 316 2.66 7.71 -1.69
C CYS A 316 3.80 8.22 -0.77
N ALA A 317 3.91 9.51 -0.55
CA ALA A 317 4.94 10.10 0.32
C ALA A 317 4.68 9.72 1.79
N VAL A 318 3.43 9.81 2.24
CA VAL A 318 3.02 9.44 3.59
C VAL A 318 3.16 7.95 3.84
N THR A 319 2.79 7.09 2.88
CA THR A 319 2.93 5.64 3.07
C THR A 319 4.38 5.15 3.02
N SER A 320 5.27 5.88 2.34
CA SER A 320 6.69 5.50 2.21
C SER A 320 7.61 6.07 3.30
N SER A 321 7.14 6.98 4.16
CA SER A 321 7.95 7.53 5.27
C SER A 321 8.13 6.56 6.43
N ASP A 322 7.17 5.68 6.66
CA ASP A 322 7.12 4.79 7.82
C ASP A 322 7.94 3.50 7.66
N SER A 323 8.25 3.09 6.43
CA SER A 323 9.01 1.86 6.18
C SER A 323 10.51 1.97 6.49
N ASN A 324 10.98 3.15 6.89
CA ASN A 324 12.40 3.45 7.14
C ASN A 324 12.71 3.74 8.63
N ARG A 325 11.74 3.53 9.54
CA ARG A 325 11.95 3.60 10.99
C ARG A 325 12.29 2.23 11.61
N ARG A 326 12.70 1.26 10.79
CA ARG A 326 13.19 -0.04 11.22
C ARG A 326 14.57 -0.25 10.62
#